data_AF-A0A427P5V8-F1
#
_entry.id   AF-A0A427P5V8-F1
#
_cell.length_a   1.000
_cell.length_b   1.000
_cell.length_c   1.000
_cell.angle_alpha   90.00
_cell.angle_beta   90.00
_cell.angle_gamma   90.00
#
_symmetry.space_group_name_H-M   'P 1'
#
loop_
_entity.id
_entity.type
_entity.pdbx_description
1 polymer ?
#
loop_
_entity_poly.entity_id
_entity_poly.type
_entity_poly.pdbx_seq_one_letter_code
_entity_poly.pdbx_strand_id
1 'polypeptide(L)' 'MSRETWRKLVKDGRAPQPQRWTERCTVYSNEEVHRWMKDPAGYQARVSAA' A
#
# COMPACT_ATOMS: atom_id res chain seq x y z
N MET A 1 -6.22 2.73 12.19
CA MET A 1 -6.19 1.70 11.13
C MET A 1 -5.57 0.43 11.68
N SER A 2 -6.22 -0.72 11.53
CA SER A 2 -5.62 -2.02 11.89
C SER A 2 -4.85 -2.61 10.72
N ARG A 3 -3.90 -3.51 10.99
CA ARG A 3 -3.18 -4.28 9.97
C ARG A 3 -4.13 -4.98 9.00
N GLU A 4 -5.23 -5.55 9.50
CA GLU A 4 -6.21 -6.22 8.65
C GLU A 4 -7.01 -5.24 7.78
N THR A 5 -7.28 -4.03 8.28
CA THR A 5 -7.90 -2.96 7.47
C THR A 5 -6.97 -2.55 6.34
N TRP A 6 -5.68 -2.36 6.64
CA TRP A 6 -4.66 -2.04 5.64
C TRP A 6 -4.56 -3.13 4.58
N ARG A 7 -4.52 -4.40 4.98
CA ARG A 7 -4.49 -5.55 4.06
C ARG A 7 -5.68 -5.56 3.10
N LYS A 8 -6.88 -5.23 3.57
CA LYS A 8 -8.08 -5.13 2.73
C LYS A 8 -7.96 -3.98 1.71
N LEU A 9 -7.46 -2.82 2.13
CA LEU A 9 -7.24 -1.68 1.22
C LEU A 9 -6.19 -1.98 0.15
N VAL A 10 -5.10 -2.65 0.54
CA VAL A 10 -4.06 -3.10 -0.40
C VAL A 10 -4.65 -4.04 -1.46
N LYS A 11 -5.46 -5.02 -1.03
CA LYS A 11 -6.17 -5.95 -1.94
C LYS A 11 -7.09 -5.20 -2.90
N ASP A 12 -7.74 -4.13 -2.45
CA ASP A 12 -8.65 -3.30 -3.25
C ASP A 12 -7.90 -2.26 -4.13
N GLY A 13 -6.57 -2.18 -4.05
CA GLY A 13 -5.78 -1.17 -4.78
C GLY A 13 -5.89 0.24 -4.21
N ARG A 14 -6.46 0.39 -3.00
CA ARG A 14 -6.67 1.66 -2.29
C ARG A 14 -5.59 1.96 -1.25
N ALA A 15 -4.53 1.16 -1.25
CA ALA A 15 -3.32 1.39 -0.46
C ALA A 15 -2.08 0.97 -1.28
N PRO A 16 -0.88 1.48 -0.92
CA PRO A 16 0.38 1.12 -1.56
C PRO A 16 0.59 -0.39 -1.67
N GLN A 17 1.09 -0.86 -2.81
CA GLN A 17 1.35 -2.29 -3.00
C GLN A 17 2.55 -2.74 -2.15
N PRO A 18 2.47 -3.91 -1.50
CA PRO A 18 3.51 -4.43 -0.63
C PRO A 18 4.70 -4.94 -1.46
N GLN A 19 5.90 -4.58 -1.04
CA GLN A 19 7.14 -5.15 -1.54
C GLN A 19 7.67 -6.13 -0.50
N ARG A 20 7.85 -7.39 -0.90
CA ARG A 20 8.41 -8.43 -0.04
C ARG A 20 9.92 -8.27 -0.03
N TRP A 21 10.49 -7.98 1.14
CA TRP A 21 11.93 -7.87 1.29
C TRP A 21 12.55 -9.16 1.81
N THR A 22 11.89 -9.79 2.78
CA THR A 22 12.19 -11.15 3.28
C THR A 22 10.87 -11.88 3.54
N GLU A 23 10.92 -13.16 3.93
CA GLU A 23 9.72 -13.97 4.22
C GLU A 23 8.77 -13.29 5.23
N ARG A 24 9.33 -12.58 6.22
CA ARG A 24 8.57 -11.91 7.28
C ARG A 24 8.50 -10.39 7.14
N CYS A 25 9.33 -9.79 6.29
CA CYS A 25 9.38 -8.33 6.13
C CYS A 25 8.69 -7.88 4.84
N THR A 26 7.63 -7.10 5.01
CA THR A 26 6.93 -6.41 3.93
C THR A 26 7.12 -4.92 4.10
N VAL A 27 7.63 -4.26 3.06
CA VAL A 27 7.86 -2.81 3.02
C VAL A 27 6.94 -2.18 1.98
N TYR A 28 6.77 -0.87 2.07
CA TYR A 28 5.99 -0.08 1.12
C TYR A 28 6.84 1.10 0.65
N SER A 29 6.66 1.53 -0.59
CA SER A 29 7.35 2.72 -1.10
C SER A 29 6.99 3.95 -0.26
N ASN A 30 8.01 4.67 0.25
CA ASN A 30 7.78 5.85 1.06
C ASN A 30 6.95 6.92 0.35
N GLU A 31 7.22 7.13 -0.95
CA GLU A 31 6.43 8.02 -1.80
C GLU A 31 4.94 7.65 -1.80
N GLU A 32 4.62 6.38 -2.05
CA GLU A 32 3.22 5.90 -2.10
C GLU A 32 2.51 6.07 -0.76
N VAL A 33 3.20 5.78 0.33
CA VAL A 33 2.64 5.94 1.67
C VAL A 33 2.34 7.42 1.95
N HIS A 34 3.25 8.33 1.55
CA HIS A 34 3.02 9.76 1.67
C HIS A 34 1.88 10.26 0.76
N ARG A 35 1.76 9.72 -0.46
CA ARG A 35 0.61 10.00 -1.36
C ARG A 35 -0.71 9.55 -0.72
N TRP A 36 -0.73 8.35 -0.15
CA TRP A 36 -1.90 7.82 0.55
C TRP A 36 -2.26 8.64 1.79
N MET A 37 -1.27 9.07 2.58
CA MET A 37 -1.52 9.92 3.75
C MET A 37 -2.09 11.30 3.40
N LYS A 38 -1.75 11.84 2.22
CA LYS A 38 -2.29 13.13 1.75
C LYS A 38 -3.75 13.05 1.34
N ASP A 39 -4.15 11.97 0.67
CA ASP A 39 -5.54 11.73 0.28
C ASP A 39 -5.88 10.22 0.29
N PRO A 40 -6.28 9.67 1.44
CA PRO A 40 -6.54 8.22 1.54
C PRO A 40 -7.84 7.80 0.84
N ALA A 41 -8.78 8.73 0.63
CA ALA A 41 -10.08 8.43 0.01
C ALA A 41 -9.96 8.29 -1.51
N GLY A 42 -9.21 9.18 -2.16
CA GLY A 42 -8.95 9.18 -3.60
C GLY A 42 -7.63 8.53 -4.03
N TYR A 43 -6.84 7.99 -3.09
CA TYR A 43 -5.63 7.24 -3.43
C TYR A 43 -5.94 6.03 -4.32
N GLN A 44 -5.17 5.91 -5.41
CA GLN A 44 -5.14 4.73 -6.28
C GLN A 44 -3.70 4.25 -6.42
N ALA A 45 -3.47 2.97 -6.14
CA ALA A 45 -2.16 2.38 -6.29
C ALA A 45 -1.75 2.38 -7.75
N ARG A 46 -0.55 2.88 -8.05
CA ARG A 46 0.02 2.72 -9.38
C ARG A 46 0.38 1.25 -9.57
N VAL A 47 -0.29 0.59 -10.52
CA VAL A 47 0.03 -0.80 -10.88
C VAL A 47 1.37 -0.78 -11.61
N SER A 48 2.46 -1.09 -10.91
CA SER A 48 3.72 -1.39 -11.56
C SER A 48 3.59 -2.76 -12.23
N ALA A 49 3.70 -2.80 -13.56
CA ALA A 49 3.82 -4.06 -14.30
C ALA A 49 5.10 -4.80 -13.86
N ALA A 50 5.01 -6.13 -13.89
CA ALA A 50 5.95 -7.12 -13.34
C ALA A 50 7.43 -6.87 -13.64
#